data_AF-A0A8J0U489-F1
#
_entry.id   AF-A0A8J0U489-F1
#
_cell.length_a   1.000
_cell.length_b   1.000
_cell.length_c   1.000
_cell.angle_alpha   90.00
_cell.angle_beta   90.00
_cell.angle_gamma   90.00
#
_symmetry.space_group_name_H-M   'P 1'
#
loop_
_entity.id
_entity.type
_entity.pdbx_description
1 polymer ?
#
loop_
_entity_poly.entity_id
_entity_poly.type
_entity_poly.pdbx_seq_one_letter_code
_entity_poly.pdbx_strand_id
1 'polypeptide(L)'
;MGIHKTKMLSNRTADDVVNNLPRPVLKETMVKSLEMLGGGKFKEFKERLSGWDVSAGYQRIPMGSLQGANAGQVADLIIDYYKQSYGVKVTLGVLGAIGAGAAANNLEKIKEL
;
A
#
# COMPACT_ATOMS: atom_id res chain seq x y z
N MET A 1 -15.79 -10.11 -43.95
CA MET A 1 -15.17 -8.83 -43.51
C MET A 1 -15.40 -8.73 -42.02
N GLY A 2 -14.33 -8.82 -41.23
CA GLY A 2 -14.40 -9.15 -39.81
C GLY A 2 -15.05 -8.07 -38.96
N ILE A 3 -16.10 -8.44 -38.23
CA ILE A 3 -16.47 -7.73 -37.01
C ILE A 3 -15.82 -8.53 -35.88
N HIS A 4 -14.53 -8.27 -35.65
CA HIS A 4 -13.96 -8.50 -34.33
C HIS A 4 -14.59 -7.43 -33.44
N LYS A 5 -15.71 -7.76 -32.79
CA LYS A 5 -16.19 -6.99 -31.65
C LYS A 5 -15.17 -7.24 -30.55
N THR A 6 -14.15 -6.39 -30.54
CA THR A 6 -13.08 -6.29 -29.55
C THR A 6 -13.70 -6.34 -28.16
N LYS A 7 -13.61 -7.52 -27.56
CA LYS A 7 -13.18 -7.75 -26.18
C LYS A 7 -13.54 -6.58 -25.24
N MET A 8 -14.80 -6.55 -24.80
CA MET A 8 -15.16 -5.98 -23.50
C MET A 8 -14.53 -6.89 -22.41
N LEU A 9 -13.20 -6.85 -22.29
CA LEU A 9 -12.55 -7.22 -21.05
C LEU A 9 -12.83 -6.07 -20.10
N SER A 10 -13.43 -6.41 -18.97
CA SER A 10 -13.59 -5.54 -17.82
C SER A 10 -12.21 -5.03 -17.42
N ASN A 11 -11.81 -3.84 -17.90
CA ASN A 11 -10.61 -3.15 -17.44
C ASN A 11 -10.89 -2.64 -16.01
N ARG A 12 -10.97 -3.55 -15.03
CA ARG A 12 -10.76 -3.14 -13.64
C ARG A 12 -9.35 -2.57 -13.61
N THR A 13 -9.21 -1.29 -13.33
CA THR A 13 -7.89 -0.73 -13.10
C THR A 13 -7.33 -1.33 -11.80
N ALA A 14 -6.02 -1.31 -11.63
CA ALA A 14 -5.40 -1.78 -10.38
C ALA A 14 -5.98 -1.05 -9.14
N ASP A 15 -6.47 0.18 -9.32
CA ASP A 15 -7.17 0.95 -8.31
C ASP A 15 -8.58 0.41 -8.00
N ASP A 16 -9.33 -0.05 -9.00
CA ASP A 16 -10.65 -0.67 -8.82
C ASP A 16 -10.56 -1.98 -8.04
N VAL A 17 -9.54 -2.79 -8.33
CA VAL A 17 -9.30 -4.05 -7.60
C VAL A 17 -9.03 -3.77 -6.12
N VAL A 18 -8.11 -2.84 -5.83
CA VAL A 18 -7.72 -2.51 -4.45
C VAL A 18 -8.87 -1.87 -3.66
N ASN A 19 -9.69 -1.03 -4.29
CA ASN A 19 -10.83 -0.38 -3.62
C ASN A 19 -11.99 -1.33 -3.35
N ASN A 20 -12.14 -2.40 -4.13
CA ASN A 20 -13.17 -3.43 -3.88
C ASN A 20 -12.66 -4.58 -2.99
N LEU A 21 -11.37 -4.59 -2.64
CA LEU A 21 -10.81 -5.60 -1.77
C LEU A 21 -11.35 -5.42 -0.34
N PRO A 22 -11.80 -6.48 0.34
CA PRO A 22 -12.19 -6.37 1.73
C PRO A 22 -11.00 -5.86 2.56
N ARG A 23 -11.24 -4.79 3.34
CA ARG A 23 -10.28 -4.18 4.27
C ARG A 23 -9.40 -5.18 5.04
N PRO A 24 -9.94 -6.28 5.63
CA PRO A 24 -9.10 -7.25 6.34
C PRO A 24 -8.06 -7.94 5.44
N VAL A 25 -8.39 -8.26 4.19
CA VAL A 25 -7.44 -8.89 3.24
C VAL A 25 -6.35 -7.90 2.86
N LEU A 26 -6.72 -6.65 2.55
CA LEU A 26 -5.75 -5.59 2.29
C LEU A 26 -4.78 -5.41 3.45
N LYS A 27 -5.34 -5.28 4.66
CA LYS A 27 -4.57 -5.12 5.89
C LYS A 27 -3.63 -6.29 6.08
N GLU A 28 -4.10 -7.52 5.95
CA GLU A 28 -3.27 -8.71 6.12
C GLU A 28 -2.08 -8.72 5.14
N THR A 29 -2.31 -8.41 3.86
CA THR A 29 -1.22 -8.35 2.89
C THR A 29 -0.23 -7.22 3.19
N MET A 30 -0.71 -6.04 3.58
CA MET A 30 0.15 -4.94 4.03
C MET A 30 0.97 -5.31 5.26
N VAL A 31 0.35 -5.92 6.26
CA VAL A 31 1.02 -6.39 7.48
C VAL A 31 2.12 -7.39 7.12
N LYS A 32 1.83 -8.40 6.31
CA LYS A 32 2.83 -9.36 5.84
C LYS A 32 4.00 -8.66 5.14
N SER A 33 3.73 -7.72 4.25
CA SER A 33 4.79 -6.92 3.60
C SER A 33 5.62 -6.11 4.58
N LEU A 34 5.00 -5.52 5.61
CA LEU A 34 5.71 -4.76 6.64
C LEU A 34 6.50 -5.66 7.60
N GLU A 35 6.01 -6.87 7.89
CA GLU A 35 6.72 -7.87 8.71
C GLU A 35 7.93 -8.48 7.98
N MET A 36 7.90 -8.52 6.64
CA MET A 36 9.08 -8.84 5.83
C MET A 36 10.18 -7.78 5.99
N LEU A 37 9.84 -6.57 6.44
CA LEU A 37 10.84 -5.59 6.83
C LEU A 37 11.39 -6.00 8.20
N GLY A 38 12.66 -6.42 8.25
CA GLY A 38 13.36 -6.57 9.52
C GLY A 38 13.33 -5.27 10.33
N GLY A 39 13.55 -5.34 11.66
CA GLY A 39 13.36 -4.21 12.57
C GLY A 39 14.04 -2.89 12.16
N GLY A 40 15.24 -2.96 11.56
CA GLY A 40 15.93 -1.79 11.01
C GLY A 40 15.19 -1.14 9.83
N LYS A 41 14.79 -1.94 8.83
CA LYS A 41 14.05 -1.46 7.66
C LYS A 41 12.63 -1.03 8.01
N PHE A 42 11.99 -1.66 8.99
CA PHE A 42 10.70 -1.23 9.48
C PHE A 42 10.76 0.13 10.19
N LYS A 43 11.86 0.41 10.92
CA LYS A 43 12.10 1.74 11.49
C LYS A 43 12.27 2.79 10.37
N GLU A 44 13.13 2.50 9.39
CA GLU A 44 13.37 3.39 8.24
C GLU A 44 12.09 3.65 7.44
N PHE A 45 11.25 2.62 7.26
CA PHE A 45 9.92 2.75 6.64
C PHE A 45 9.06 3.79 7.36
N LYS A 46 8.98 3.74 8.70
CA LYS A 46 8.18 4.67 9.49
C LYS A 46 8.69 6.10 9.41
N GLU A 47 10.01 6.29 9.50
CA GLU A 47 10.65 7.59 9.36
C GLU A 47 10.38 8.18 7.97
N ARG A 48 10.49 7.36 6.92
CA ARG A 48 10.26 7.77 5.53
C ARG A 48 8.78 8.04 5.24
N LEU A 49 7.87 7.23 5.80
CA LEU A 49 6.42 7.41 5.68
C LEU A 49 5.95 8.72 6.33
N SER A 50 6.49 9.08 7.50
CA SER A 50 6.13 10.34 8.15
C SER A 50 6.56 11.57 7.36
N GLY A 51 7.72 11.48 6.69
CA GLY A 51 8.24 12.52 5.81
C GLY A 51 7.72 12.45 4.37
N TRP A 52 6.87 11.48 4.02
CA TRP A 52 6.47 11.23 2.64
C TRP A 52 5.61 12.37 2.08
N ASP A 53 5.88 12.78 0.84
CA ASP A 53 5.07 13.76 0.16
C ASP A 53 3.75 13.13 -0.27
N VAL A 54 2.64 13.69 0.19
CA VAL A 54 1.30 13.15 -0.06
C VAL A 54 0.51 14.09 -0.96
N SER A 55 -0.38 13.52 -1.77
CA SER A 55 -1.21 14.27 -2.72
C SER A 55 -2.09 15.28 -1.99
N ALA A 56 -2.40 16.37 -2.68
CA ALA A 56 -3.34 17.37 -2.18
C ALA A 56 -4.64 16.72 -1.70
N GLY A 57 -5.09 17.11 -0.49
CA GLY A 57 -6.26 16.53 0.17
C GLY A 57 -5.94 15.43 1.20
N TYR A 58 -4.70 14.95 1.26
CA TYR A 58 -4.23 14.02 2.28
C TYR A 58 -3.27 14.71 3.26
N GLN A 59 -3.24 14.21 4.50
CA GLN A 59 -2.29 14.65 5.51
C GLN A 59 -1.28 13.55 5.80
N ARG A 60 -0.03 13.96 6.07
CA ARG A 60 1.02 13.04 6.47
C ARG A 60 0.69 12.42 7.83
N ILE A 61 0.97 11.13 7.97
CA ILE A 61 0.86 10.46 9.26
C ILE A 61 1.98 11.00 10.17
N PRO A 62 1.65 11.58 11.33
CA PRO A 62 2.65 12.15 12.21
C PRO A 62 3.54 11.04 12.78
N MET A 63 4.84 11.31 12.92
CA MET A 63 5.80 10.34 13.45
C MET A 63 5.39 9.81 14.83
N GLY A 64 4.76 10.65 15.66
CA GLY A 64 4.25 10.23 16.97
C GLY A 64 3.23 9.09 16.92
N SER A 65 2.43 9.00 15.85
CA SER A 65 1.49 7.88 15.64
C SER A 65 2.16 6.61 15.13
N LEU A 66 3.30 6.74 14.45
CA LEU A 66 4.09 5.60 13.96
C LEU A 66 5.09 5.09 15.01
N GLN A 67 5.49 5.96 15.94
CA GLN A 67 6.39 5.64 17.02
C GLN A 67 5.74 4.62 17.96
N GLY A 68 6.38 3.46 18.15
CA GLY A 68 5.82 2.35 18.93
C GLY A 68 4.77 1.51 18.18
N ALA A 69 4.28 1.93 17.02
CA ALA A 69 3.31 1.17 16.24
C ALA A 69 3.95 -0.11 15.64
N ASN A 70 3.24 -1.22 15.75
CA ASN A 70 3.55 -2.48 15.09
C ASN A 70 3.05 -2.50 13.63
N ALA A 71 3.41 -3.52 12.85
CA ALA A 71 3.03 -3.64 11.44
C ALA A 71 1.49 -3.56 11.24
N GLY A 72 0.71 -4.18 12.12
CA GLY A 72 -0.76 -4.11 12.15
C GLY A 72 -1.29 -2.69 12.29
N GLN A 73 -0.79 -1.97 13.29
CA GLN A 73 -1.19 -0.59 13.58
C GLN A 73 -0.76 0.37 12.46
N VAL A 74 0.44 0.19 11.91
CA VAL A 74 0.92 0.99 10.77
C VAL A 74 0.04 0.76 9.55
N ALA A 75 -0.36 -0.48 9.25
CA ALA A 75 -1.27 -0.78 8.16
C ALA A 75 -2.66 -0.16 8.37
N ASP A 76 -3.22 -0.22 9.60
CA ASP A 76 -4.48 0.46 9.91
C ASP A 76 -4.37 1.97 9.68
N LEU A 77 -3.30 2.62 10.15
CA LEU A 77 -3.08 4.06 9.99
C LEU A 77 -3.01 4.46 8.51
N ILE A 78 -2.29 3.68 7.70
CA ILE A 78 -2.18 3.91 6.27
C ILE A 78 -3.55 3.82 5.59
N ILE A 79 -4.33 2.78 5.88
CA ILE A 79 -5.66 2.59 5.30
C ILE A 79 -6.62 3.69 5.77
N ASP A 80 -6.51 4.15 7.01
CA ASP A 80 -7.38 5.19 7.57
C ASP A 80 -7.11 6.57 6.96
N TYR A 81 -5.84 6.98 6.95
CA TYR A 81 -5.39 8.28 6.43
C TYR A 81 -5.49 8.37 4.91
N TYR A 82 -5.04 7.31 4.22
CA TYR A 82 -4.86 7.35 2.77
C TYR A 82 -5.91 6.55 2.01
N LYS A 83 -6.82 5.84 2.67
CA LYS A 83 -7.77 4.90 2.01
C LYS A 83 -7.02 3.77 1.29
N GLN A 84 -7.77 2.83 0.73
CA GLN A 84 -7.20 1.57 0.25
C GLN A 84 -6.26 1.76 -0.95
N SER A 85 -6.77 2.29 -2.06
CA SER A 85 -5.98 2.51 -3.29
C SER A 85 -4.77 3.41 -3.04
N TYR A 86 -4.98 4.57 -2.41
CA TYR A 86 -3.89 5.52 -2.24
C TYR A 86 -2.92 5.10 -1.11
N GLY A 87 -3.39 4.43 -0.06
CA GLY A 87 -2.53 3.83 0.97
C GLY A 87 -1.59 2.77 0.42
N VAL A 88 -2.04 1.94 -0.53
CA VAL A 88 -1.17 1.00 -1.26
C VAL A 88 -0.12 1.74 -2.07
N LYS A 89 -0.51 2.77 -2.83
CA LYS A 89 0.43 3.57 -3.64
C LYS A 89 1.52 4.21 -2.78
N VAL A 90 1.14 4.82 -1.67
CA VAL A 90 2.09 5.41 -0.71
C VAL A 90 3.03 4.34 -0.16
N THR A 91 2.48 3.19 0.26
CA THR A 91 3.28 2.11 0.83
C THR A 91 4.29 1.55 -0.17
N LEU A 92 3.88 1.28 -1.41
CA LEU A 92 4.79 0.85 -2.48
C LEU A 92 5.87 1.89 -2.75
N GLY A 93 5.51 3.18 -2.78
CA GLY A 93 6.47 4.27 -2.96
C GLY A 93 7.53 4.30 -1.85
N VAL A 94 7.11 4.21 -0.59
CA VAL A 94 8.01 4.19 0.56
C VAL A 94 8.88 2.92 0.55
N LEU A 95 8.31 1.75 0.29
CA LEU A 95 9.05 0.48 0.17
C LEU A 95 10.12 0.54 -0.92
N GLY A 96 9.80 1.12 -2.08
CA GLY A 96 10.76 1.36 -3.14
C GLY A 96 11.87 2.33 -2.72
N ALA A 97 11.53 3.41 -2.03
CA ALA A 97 12.50 4.40 -1.56
C ALA A 97 13.49 3.85 -0.53
N ILE A 98 13.09 2.88 0.30
CA ILE A 98 13.97 2.22 1.27
C ILE A 98 14.67 0.96 0.70
N GLY A 99 14.47 0.65 -0.58
CA GLY A 99 15.05 -0.52 -1.25
C GLY A 99 14.45 -1.87 -0.82
N ALA A 100 13.22 -1.89 -0.29
CA ALA A 100 12.53 -3.09 0.18
C ALA A 100 11.73 -3.80 -0.93
N GLY A 101 12.43 -4.22 -2.00
CA GLY A 101 11.79 -4.80 -3.19
C GLY A 101 10.95 -6.07 -2.91
N ALA A 102 11.39 -6.94 -1.99
CA ALA A 102 10.64 -8.15 -1.64
C ALA A 102 9.28 -7.84 -0.97
N ALA A 103 9.26 -6.87 -0.06
CA ALA A 103 8.04 -6.40 0.59
C ALA A 103 7.10 -5.68 -0.39
N ALA A 104 7.66 -4.89 -1.30
CA ALA A 104 6.91 -4.23 -2.37
C ALA A 104 6.24 -5.26 -3.27
N ASN A 105 7.01 -6.24 -3.78
CA ASN A 105 6.49 -7.31 -4.62
C ASN A 105 5.38 -8.12 -3.94
N ASN A 106 5.52 -8.40 -2.64
CA ASN A 106 4.45 -9.07 -1.89
C ASN A 106 3.17 -8.21 -1.84
N LEU A 107 3.31 -6.89 -1.68
CA LEU A 107 2.17 -5.99 -1.65
C LEU A 107 1.53 -5.83 -3.04
N GLU A 108 2.30 -5.90 -4.13
CA GLU A 108 1.77 -5.78 -5.49
C GLU A 108 0.84 -6.92 -5.90
N LYS A 109 0.96 -8.10 -5.28
CA LYS A 109 0.09 -9.26 -5.53
C LYS A 109 -1.39 -8.95 -5.30
N ILE A 110 -1.73 -7.94 -4.50
CA ILE A 110 -3.14 -7.54 -4.31
C ILE A 110 -3.79 -7.03 -5.60
N LYS A 111 -3.00 -6.58 -6.58
CA LYS A 111 -3.48 -6.10 -7.89
C LYS A 111 -3.89 -7.26 -8.79
N GLU A 112 -3.50 -8.49 -8.45
CA GLU A 112 -3.76 -9.71 -9.20
C GLU A 112 -4.93 -10.53 -8.63
N LEU A 113 -5.55 -10.07 -7.53
CA LEU A 113 -6.72 -10.69 -6.87
C LEU A 113 -8.04 -10.26 -7.52
#